data_AF-A0A4Q9F9V8-F1
#
_entry.id   AF-A0A4Q9F9V8-F1
#
_cell.length_a   1.000
_cell.length_b   1.000
_cell.length_c   1.000
_cell.angle_alpha   90.00
_cell.angle_beta   90.00
_cell.angle_gamma   90.00
#
_symmetry.space_group_name_H-M   'P 1'
#
loop_
_entity.id
_entity.type
_entity.pdbx_description
1 polymer ?
#
loop_
_entity_poly.entity_id
_entity_poly.type
_entity_poly.pdbx_seq_one_letter_code
_entity_poly.pdbx_strand_id
1 'polypeptide(L)'
;MKKRFYFSLLVILCFTLTFSACSNNDDDGDVNDNSEQIAQVENTVESGTWRITNFIDSGENETSDFTGYNFSFNSDGSLVATNGTDTLTGTWS
;
A
#
# COMPACT_ATOMS: atom_id res chain seq x y z
N MET A 1 -35.37 26.96 38.99
CA MET A 1 -33.96 26.64 38.64
C MET A 1 -33.84 25.38 37.79
N LYS A 2 -34.50 24.27 38.15
CA LYS A 2 -34.44 22.99 37.40
C LYS A 2 -34.87 23.09 35.91
N LYS A 3 -35.92 23.86 35.58
CA LYS A 3 -36.37 24.05 34.18
C LYS A 3 -35.35 24.79 33.30
N ARG A 4 -34.57 25.72 33.85
CA ARG A 4 -33.49 26.42 33.13
C ARG A 4 -32.27 25.51 32.93
N PHE A 5 -32.04 24.59 33.86
CA PHE A 5 -31.02 23.55 33.76
C PHE A 5 -31.37 22.53 32.66
N TYR A 6 -32.60 22.01 32.63
CA TYR A 6 -33.05 21.11 31.55
C TYR A 6 -33.08 21.78 30.18
N PHE A 7 -33.46 23.06 30.11
CA PHE A 7 -33.41 23.83 28.87
C PHE A 7 -31.97 24.03 28.38
N SER A 8 -31.04 24.33 29.30
CA SER A 8 -29.62 24.45 28.98
C SER A 8 -28.99 23.12 28.55
N LEU A 9 -29.40 22.01 29.18
CA LEU A 9 -28.96 20.64 28.82
C LEU A 9 -29.45 20.26 27.42
N LEU A 10 -30.69 20.63 27.06
CA LEU A 10 -31.28 20.36 25.74
C LEU A 10 -30.58 21.13 24.62
N VAL A 11 -30.20 22.40 24.87
CA VAL A 11 -29.48 23.23 23.89
C VAL A 11 -28.07 22.71 23.63
N ILE A 12 -27.36 22.22 24.65
CA ILE A 12 -26.02 21.63 24.51
C ILE A 12 -26.08 20.31 23.72
N LEU A 13 -27.11 19.47 23.95
CA LEU A 13 -27.33 18.24 23.19
C LEU A 13 -27.62 18.50 21.71
N CYS A 14 -28.34 19.58 21.38
CA CYS A 14 -28.58 20.00 20.00
C CYS A 14 -27.32 20.57 19.34
N PHE A 15 -26.45 21.27 20.07
CA PHE A 15 -25.21 21.85 19.55
C PHE A 15 -24.14 20.78 19.25
N THR A 16 -24.18 19.63 19.93
CA THR A 16 -23.32 18.47 19.59
C THR A 16 -23.78 17.72 18.35
N LEU A 17 -25.03 17.88 17.91
CA LEU A 17 -25.58 17.22 16.72
C LEU A 17 -25.28 17.98 15.42
N THR A 18 -24.75 19.21 15.49
CA THR A 18 -24.47 20.06 14.31
C THR A 18 -23.03 19.96 13.79
N PHE A 19 -22.14 19.20 14.43
CA PHE A 19 -20.75 19.01 13.97
C PHE A 19 -20.53 17.78 13.07
N SER A 20 -21.53 16.89 12.92
CA SER A 20 -21.43 15.71 12.05
C SER A 20 -22.22 15.80 10.75
N ALA A 21 -22.74 16.97 10.40
CA ALA A 21 -23.26 17.24 9.05
C ALA A 21 -22.18 17.94 8.20
N CYS A 22 -20.96 17.37 8.18
CA CYS A 22 -20.16 17.52 6.98
C CYS A 22 -20.90 16.77 5.88
N SER A 23 -21.46 17.54 4.96
CA SER A 23 -21.89 17.11 3.64
C SER A 23 -20.69 16.49 2.94
N ASN A 24 -20.50 15.18 3.10
CA ASN A 24 -19.63 14.45 2.19
C ASN A 24 -20.40 14.41 0.88
N ASN A 25 -19.99 15.28 -0.02
CA ASN A 25 -20.45 15.35 -1.39
C ASN A 25 -20.29 13.94 -1.97
N ASP A 26 -21.41 13.30 -2.32
CA ASP A 26 -21.45 12.04 -3.05
C ASP A 26 -20.96 12.28 -4.50
N ASP A 27 -19.71 12.72 -4.66
CA ASP A 27 -19.00 12.49 -5.91
C ASP A 27 -18.70 10.99 -5.97
N ASP A 28 -19.72 10.26 -6.40
CA ASP A 28 -19.66 8.91 -6.95
C ASP A 28 -18.88 8.96 -8.27
N GLY A 29 -17.64 9.43 -8.17
CA GLY A 29 -16.60 9.14 -9.12
C GLY A 29 -15.96 7.85 -8.63
N ASP A 30 -16.02 6.81 -9.45
CA ASP A 30 -15.17 5.64 -9.34
C ASP A 30 -13.69 6.09 -9.41
N VAL A 31 -13.19 6.62 -8.29
CA VAL A 31 -11.77 6.86 -8.11
C VAL A 31 -11.20 5.48 -7.86
N ASN A 32 -10.56 4.94 -8.90
CA ASN A 32 -9.74 3.75 -8.79
C ASN A 32 -8.55 4.08 -7.86
N ASP A 33 -8.79 4.04 -6.54
CA ASP A 33 -7.79 4.22 -5.50
C ASP A 33 -7.09 2.88 -5.26
N ASN A 34 -5.90 2.75 -5.82
CA ASN A 34 -5.09 1.54 -5.69
C ASN A 34 -4.11 1.62 -4.51
N SER A 35 -4.22 2.61 -3.61
CA SER A 35 -3.25 2.82 -2.53
C SER A 35 -3.09 1.60 -1.61
N GLU A 36 -4.19 0.93 -1.25
CA GLU A 36 -4.13 -0.30 -0.44
C GLU A 36 -3.43 -1.45 -1.16
N GLN A 37 -3.66 -1.59 -2.47
CA GLN A 37 -3.07 -2.65 -3.29
C GLN A 37 -1.58 -2.39 -3.51
N ILE A 38 -1.19 -1.14 -3.73
CA ILE A 38 0.20 -0.71 -3.81
C ILE A 38 0.92 -1.06 -2.50
N ALA A 39 0.35 -0.67 -1.36
CA ALA A 39 0.93 -1.01 -0.06
C ALA A 39 1.06 -2.53 0.15
N GLN A 40 0.09 -3.32 -0.32
CA GLN A 40 0.20 -4.78 -0.24
C GLN A 40 1.31 -5.34 -1.13
N VAL A 41 1.50 -4.81 -2.34
CA VAL A 41 2.58 -5.22 -3.24
C VAL A 41 3.93 -4.89 -2.61
N GLU A 42 4.12 -3.65 -2.14
CA GLU A 42 5.34 -3.20 -1.46
C GLU A 42 5.68 -4.12 -0.28
N ASN A 43 4.74 -4.31 0.65
CA ASN A 43 4.94 -5.19 1.80
C ASN A 43 5.28 -6.63 1.38
N THR A 44 4.68 -7.13 0.31
CA THR A 44 4.93 -8.50 -0.17
C THR A 44 6.34 -8.62 -0.73
N VAL A 45 6.74 -7.72 -1.63
CA VAL A 45 8.03 -7.81 -2.31
C VAL A 45 9.20 -7.49 -1.38
N GLU A 46 9.02 -6.57 -0.42
CA GLU A 46 10.05 -6.18 0.56
C GLU A 46 10.23 -7.18 1.71
N SER A 47 9.25 -8.06 1.97
CA SER A 47 9.28 -8.97 3.13
C SER A 47 10.38 -10.03 3.10
N GLY A 48 11.08 -10.20 1.96
CA GLY A 48 12.09 -11.23 1.82
C GLY A 48 12.87 -11.16 0.51
N THR A 49 13.64 -12.22 0.27
CA THR A 49 14.40 -12.41 -0.96
C THR A 49 13.63 -13.29 -1.94
N TRP A 50 13.61 -12.88 -3.20
CA TRP A 50 12.94 -13.58 -4.29
C TRP A 50 13.94 -14.34 -5.14
N ARG A 51 13.48 -15.42 -5.77
CA ARG A 51 14.26 -16.23 -6.71
C ARG A 51 13.42 -16.51 -7.93
N ILE A 52 14.04 -16.46 -9.11
CA ILE A 52 13.38 -16.86 -10.35
C ILE A 52 13.19 -18.38 -10.33
N THR A 53 11.95 -18.82 -10.45
CA THR A 53 11.57 -20.25 -10.49
C THR A 53 11.27 -20.74 -11.89
N ASN A 54 10.90 -19.83 -12.79
CA ASN A 54 10.67 -20.10 -14.20
C ASN A 54 10.81 -18.80 -15.01
N PHE A 55 11.59 -18.84 -16.08
CA PHE A 55 11.73 -17.76 -17.05
C PHE A 55 11.81 -18.36 -18.45
N ILE A 56 10.81 -18.04 -19.27
CA ILE A 56 10.72 -18.45 -20.67
C ILE A 56 10.75 -17.19 -21.52
N ASP A 57 11.76 -17.07 -22.37
CA ASP A 57 11.86 -15.99 -23.36
C ASP A 57 11.80 -16.59 -24.75
N SER A 58 10.86 -16.10 -25.57
CA SER A 58 10.73 -16.49 -26.98
C SER A 58 10.62 -18.01 -27.24
N GLY A 59 10.13 -18.76 -26.24
CA GLY A 59 9.97 -20.22 -26.29
C GLY A 59 11.11 -21.01 -25.67
N GLU A 60 12.22 -20.36 -25.33
CA GLU A 60 13.39 -20.97 -24.70
C GLU A 60 13.34 -20.83 -23.18
N ASN A 61 13.77 -21.86 -22.47
CA ASN A 61 13.84 -21.83 -21.01
C ASN A 61 15.21 -21.32 -20.56
N GLU A 62 15.23 -20.07 -20.09
CA GLU A 62 16.42 -19.37 -19.63
C GLU A 62 16.49 -19.29 -18.09
N THR A 63 15.66 -20.07 -17.37
CA THR A 63 15.62 -20.09 -15.90
C THR A 63 17.00 -20.35 -15.28
N SER A 64 17.85 -21.13 -15.96
CA SER A 64 19.20 -21.46 -15.49
C SER A 64 20.10 -20.25 -15.33
N ASP A 65 19.87 -19.19 -16.10
CA ASP A 65 20.74 -18.00 -16.13
C ASP A 65 20.67 -17.20 -14.83
N PHE A 66 19.57 -17.39 -14.08
CA PHE A 66 19.32 -16.78 -12.78
C PHE A 66 19.67 -17.71 -11.62
N THR A 67 20.32 -18.86 -11.87
CA THR A 67 20.68 -19.81 -10.82
C THR A 67 21.59 -19.15 -9.79
N GLY A 68 21.21 -19.26 -8.52
CA GLY A 68 21.97 -18.71 -7.40
C GLY A 68 21.70 -17.24 -7.09
N TYR A 69 21.01 -16.51 -7.96
CA TYR A 69 20.61 -15.13 -7.67
C TYR A 69 19.49 -15.07 -6.61
N ASN A 70 19.64 -14.12 -5.70
CA ASN A 70 18.60 -13.63 -4.81
C ASN A 70 18.29 -12.17 -5.15
N PHE A 71 17.00 -11.84 -5.21
CA PHE A 71 16.48 -10.52 -5.54
C PHE A 71 15.88 -9.88 -4.28
N SER A 72 16.30 -8.66 -3.95
CA SER A 72 15.79 -7.88 -2.82
C SER A 72 15.20 -6.58 -3.33
N PHE A 73 13.92 -6.36 -3.04
CA PHE A 73 13.22 -5.09 -3.27
C PHE A 73 13.34 -4.26 -1.99
N ASN A 74 13.96 -3.09 -2.08
CA ASN A 74 14.19 -2.22 -0.93
C ASN A 74 13.22 -1.03 -0.95
N SER A 75 12.82 -0.57 0.23
CA SER A 75 11.90 0.56 0.40
C SER A 75 12.43 1.91 -0.09
N ASP A 76 13.70 2.00 -0.47
CA ASP A 76 14.30 3.17 -1.11
C ASP A 76 14.10 3.18 -2.64
N GLY A 77 13.38 2.20 -3.18
CA GLY A 77 13.14 2.02 -4.61
C GLY A 77 14.27 1.28 -5.34
N SER A 78 15.26 0.74 -4.63
CA SER A 78 16.32 -0.07 -5.24
C SER A 78 15.95 -1.56 -5.32
N LEU A 79 16.31 -2.21 -6.43
CA LEU A 79 16.24 -3.66 -6.62
C LEU A 79 17.66 -4.20 -6.73
N VAL A 80 18.04 -5.11 -5.84
CA VAL A 80 19.37 -5.72 -5.82
C VAL A 80 19.27 -7.20 -6.17
N ALA A 81 20.04 -7.64 -7.16
CA ALA A 81 20.19 -9.05 -7.52
C ALA A 81 21.63 -9.50 -7.26
N THR A 82 21.83 -10.53 -6.44
CA THR A 82 23.18 -11.07 -6.16
C THR A 82 23.22 -12.58 -6.09
N ASN A 83 24.29 -13.17 -6.65
CA ASN A 83 24.60 -14.60 -6.55
C ASN A 83 25.78 -14.90 -5.60
N GLY A 84 26.24 -13.90 -4.84
CA GLY A 84 27.39 -13.98 -3.94
C GLY A 84 28.74 -13.63 -4.59
N THR A 85 28.83 -13.67 -5.92
CA THR A 85 30.01 -13.19 -6.68
C THR A 85 29.70 -11.86 -7.35
N ASP A 86 28.61 -11.84 -8.12
CA ASP A 86 28.14 -10.68 -8.86
C ASP A 86 26.99 -10.00 -8.10
N THR A 87 26.91 -8.68 -8.22
CA THR A 87 25.83 -7.86 -7.68
C THR A 87 25.40 -6.85 -8.72
N LEU A 88 24.11 -6.83 -9.02
CA LEU A 88 23.47 -5.91 -9.94
C LEU A 88 22.45 -5.08 -9.15
N THR A 89 22.44 -3.78 -9.37
CA THR A 89 21.50 -2.85 -8.74
C THR A 89 20.70 -2.13 -9.81
N GLY A 90 19.37 -2.14 -9.66
CA GLY A 90 18.42 -1.41 -10.47
C GLY A 90 17.40 -0.66 -9.60
N THR A 91 16.30 -0.26 -10.21
CA THR A 91 15.20 0.45 -9.56
C THR A 91 13.88 -0.29 -9.73
N TRP A 92 12.94 -0.10 -8.79
CA TRP A 92 11.56 -0.56 -8.87
C TRP A 92 10.60 0.53 -8.35
N SER A 93 9.34 0.49 -8.78
CA SER A 93 8.26 1.42 -8.40
C SER A 93 6.90 0.85 -8.79
#